data_AF-A0A1M2YVX1-F1
#
_entry.id   AF-A0A1M2YVX1-F1
#
_cell.length_a   1.000
_cell.length_b   1.000
_cell.length_c   1.000
_cell.angle_alpha   90.00
_cell.angle_beta   90.00
_cell.angle_gamma   90.00
#
_symmetry.space_group_name_H-M   'P 1'
#
loop_
_entity.id
_entity.type
_entity.pdbx_description
1 polymer ?
#
loop_
_entity_poly.entity_id
_entity_poly.type
_entity_poly.pdbx_seq_one_letter_code
_entity_poly.pdbx_strand_id
1 'polypeptide(L)'
;MSAKQDKPVGRNTVSGRQLLDFIERIERIREQKKQLAEDEKLVFAELKASGFNAPTTRNVLRRRAAKPADVEEAEQMLDMYLHAIGMANDAPLFRAVGMMSVDLSARDQVIEAFKQLVPNEGEIIVKIGKQPVRLWRDENGVAQAEDVVERPKPASRKQSAMPERPKRDVPDVDAAGARELGAKAYRENQPITSNPFPWDDKRRQEFDAGWRAASGTDGMGPEEE
;
A
#
# COMPACT_ATOMS: atom_id res chain seq x y z
N MET A 1 26.28 10.63 -74.12
CA MET A 1 26.93 11.95 -73.94
C MET A 1 25.84 13.01 -73.91
N SER A 2 25.24 13.27 -72.75
CA SER A 2 24.15 14.25 -72.64
C SER A 2 24.76 15.64 -72.46
N ALA A 3 24.53 16.54 -73.42
CA ALA A 3 25.02 17.90 -73.40
C ALA A 3 24.42 18.65 -72.20
N LYS A 4 25.26 18.94 -71.20
CA LYS A 4 24.88 19.77 -70.05
C LYS A 4 24.60 21.17 -70.60
N GLN A 5 23.33 21.55 -70.71
CA GLN A 5 22.91 22.87 -71.16
C GLN A 5 23.52 23.92 -70.23
N ASP A 6 24.43 24.74 -70.75
CA ASP A 6 25.04 25.85 -70.02
C ASP A 6 23.94 26.90 -69.80
N LYS A 7 23.36 26.94 -68.60
CA LYS A 7 22.35 27.94 -68.24
C LYS A 7 22.95 29.34 -68.45
N PRO A 8 22.27 30.27 -69.12
CA PRO A 8 22.86 31.56 -69.46
C PRO A 8 23.14 32.37 -68.18
N VAL A 9 24.42 32.55 -67.87
CA VAL A 9 24.89 33.43 -66.78
C VAL A 9 24.70 34.87 -67.26
N GLY A 10 24.05 35.72 -66.45
CA GLY A 10 23.87 37.14 -66.75
C GLY A 10 25.21 37.85 -67.03
N ARG A 11 25.18 38.92 -67.84
CA ARG A 11 26.33 39.66 -68.42
C ARG A 11 27.30 40.34 -67.42
N ASN A 12 27.40 39.90 -66.17
CA ASN A 12 28.37 40.45 -65.22
C ASN A 12 29.12 39.36 -64.43
N THR A 13 30.38 39.19 -64.83
CA THR A 13 31.55 38.80 -64.02
C THR A 13 31.68 37.35 -63.53
N VAL A 14 32.93 36.94 -63.32
CA VAL A 14 33.39 35.66 -62.73
C VAL A 14 32.58 35.26 -61.48
N SER A 15 32.09 36.26 -60.72
CA SER A 15 31.23 36.10 -59.55
C SER A 15 29.88 35.41 -59.85
N GLY A 16 29.31 35.61 -61.04
CA GLY A 16 28.04 34.97 -61.43
C GLY A 16 28.17 33.46 -61.64
N ARG A 17 29.30 33.02 -62.19
CA ARG A 17 29.59 31.57 -62.37
C ARG A 17 29.85 30.90 -61.02
N GLN A 18 30.60 31.55 -60.13
CA GLN A 18 30.81 31.06 -58.76
C GLN A 18 29.49 30.95 -57.97
N LEU A 19 28.60 31.93 -58.09
CA LEU A 19 27.28 31.88 -57.46
C LEU A 19 26.43 30.71 -57.98
N LEU A 20 26.42 30.48 -59.30
CA LEU A 20 25.72 29.33 -59.88
C LEU A 20 26.29 28.00 -59.39
N ASP A 21 27.61 27.86 -59.28
CA ASP A 21 28.24 26.66 -58.73
C ASP A 21 27.81 26.41 -57.27
N PHE A 22 27.71 27.46 -56.45
CA PHE A 22 27.18 27.34 -55.08
C PHE A 22 25.69 26.93 -55.08
N ILE A 23 24.87 27.54 -55.93
CA ILE A 23 23.44 27.22 -56.03
C ILE A 23 23.24 25.76 -56.44
N GLU A 24 23.91 25.29 -57.49
CA GLU A 24 23.81 23.91 -57.96
C GLU A 24 24.24 22.91 -56.87
N ARG A 25 25.30 23.22 -56.12
CA ARG A 25 25.74 22.39 -54.98
C ARG A 25 24.69 22.35 -53.87
N ILE A 26 24.08 23.48 -53.53
CA ILE A 26 23.02 23.56 -52.50
C ILE A 26 21.78 22.80 -52.95
N GLU A 27 21.35 22.94 -54.20
CA GLU A 27 20.21 22.22 -54.77
C GLU A 27 20.42 20.71 -54.70
N ARG A 28 21.61 20.23 -55.08
CA ARG A 28 21.96 18.81 -54.95
C ARG A 28 21.91 18.33 -53.49
N ILE A 29 22.45 19.11 -52.54
CA ILE A 29 22.39 18.76 -51.11
C ILE A 29 20.94 18.74 -50.61
N ARG A 30 20.09 19.68 -51.06
CA ARG A 30 18.67 19.72 -50.68
C ARG A 30 17.92 18.51 -51.21
N GLU A 31 18.18 18.09 -52.44
CA GLU A 31 17.59 16.88 -53.01
C GLU A 31 18.05 15.63 -52.24
N GLN A 32 19.35 15.52 -51.92
CA GLN A 32 19.85 14.42 -51.07
C GLN A 32 19.21 14.41 -49.69
N LYS A 33 19.06 15.57 -49.03
CA LYS A 33 18.36 15.67 -47.74
C LYS A 33 16.90 15.23 -47.84
N LYS A 34 16.22 15.56 -48.94
CA LYS A 34 14.84 15.14 -49.18
C LYS A 34 14.77 13.61 -49.32
N GLN A 35 15.65 13.01 -50.11
CA GLN A 35 15.71 11.54 -50.26
C GLN A 35 15.98 10.86 -48.92
N LEU A 36 16.97 11.31 -48.15
CA LEU A 36 17.25 10.78 -46.81
C LEU A 36 16.08 10.94 -45.84
N ALA A 37 15.33 12.03 -45.92
CA ALA A 37 14.15 12.23 -45.10
C ALA A 37 13.00 11.28 -45.48
N GLU A 38 12.85 10.93 -46.76
CA GLU A 38 11.89 9.88 -47.17
C GLU A 38 12.35 8.50 -46.71
N ASP A 39 13.64 8.18 -46.80
CA ASP A 39 14.21 6.93 -46.27
C ASP A 39 13.99 6.81 -44.75
N GLU A 40 14.22 7.90 -44.00
CA GLU A 40 13.96 7.94 -42.55
C GLU A 40 12.48 7.67 -42.24
N LYS A 41 11.55 8.20 -43.04
CA LYS A 41 10.11 7.91 -42.87
C LYS A 41 9.78 6.45 -43.10
N LEU A 42 10.40 5.80 -44.08
CA LEU A 42 10.22 4.37 -44.35
C LEU A 42 10.69 3.54 -43.15
N VAL A 43 11.85 3.86 -42.57
CA VAL A 43 12.35 3.20 -41.34
C VAL A 43 11.38 3.41 -40.16
N PHE A 44 10.82 4.61 -39.99
CA PHE A 44 9.79 4.84 -38.96
C PHE A 44 8.48 4.09 -39.25
N ALA A 45 8.15 3.84 -40.51
CA ALA A 45 6.98 3.03 -40.89
C ALA A 45 7.21 1.54 -40.56
N GLU A 46 8.39 0.99 -40.88
CA GLU A 46 8.81 -0.36 -40.49
C GLU A 46 8.82 -0.54 -38.96
N LEU A 47 9.32 0.47 -38.24
CA LEU A 47 9.34 0.51 -36.79
C LEU A 47 7.92 0.42 -36.20
N LYS A 48 6.97 1.16 -36.78
CA LYS A 48 5.56 1.09 -36.39
C LYS A 48 4.91 -0.24 -36.74
N ALA A 49 5.18 -0.78 -37.93
CA ALA A 49 4.70 -2.09 -38.34
C ALA A 49 5.20 -3.21 -37.42
N SER A 50 6.39 -3.05 -36.86
CA SER A 50 6.99 -3.95 -35.87
C SER A 50 6.44 -3.76 -34.44
N GLY A 51 5.52 -2.80 -34.22
CA GLY A 51 4.86 -2.58 -32.93
C GLY A 51 5.53 -1.55 -32.00
N PHE A 52 6.58 -0.84 -32.45
CA PHE A 52 7.25 0.16 -31.62
C PHE A 52 6.59 1.54 -31.70
N ASN A 53 6.73 2.33 -30.62
CA ASN A 53 6.18 3.69 -30.52
C ASN A 53 7.12 4.74 -31.15
N ALA A 54 6.77 5.26 -32.33
CA ALA A 54 7.60 6.23 -33.05
C ALA A 54 7.92 7.53 -32.26
N PRO A 55 6.97 8.17 -31.53
CA PRO A 55 7.29 9.32 -30.67
C PRO A 55 8.37 9.00 -29.62
N THR A 56 8.27 7.85 -28.96
CA THR A 56 9.22 7.41 -27.94
C THR A 56 10.59 7.16 -28.55
N THR A 57 10.66 6.48 -29.71
CA THR A 57 11.94 6.28 -30.41
C THR A 57 12.61 7.60 -30.78
N ARG A 58 11.85 8.61 -31.21
CA ARG A 58 12.42 9.95 -31.47
C ARG A 58 13.05 10.57 -30.22
N ASN A 59 12.41 10.41 -29.06
CA ASN A 59 12.97 10.86 -27.79
C ASN A 59 14.28 10.11 -27.47
N VAL A 60 14.33 8.80 -27.73
CA VAL A 60 15.56 8.00 -27.55
C VAL A 60 16.67 8.48 -28.48
N LEU A 61 16.39 8.75 -29.77
CA LEU A 61 17.38 9.29 -30.70
C LEU A 61 17.93 10.64 -30.25
N ARG A 62 17.07 11.54 -29.77
CA ARG A 62 17.49 12.84 -29.23
C ARG A 62 18.38 12.69 -28.00
N ARG A 63 18.00 11.80 -27.08
CA ARG A 63 18.80 11.48 -25.88
C ARG A 63 20.17 10.89 -26.24
N ARG A 64 20.22 9.98 -27.22
CA ARG A 64 21.49 9.40 -27.72
C ARG A 64 22.40 10.40 -28.42
N ALA A 65 21.84 11.48 -28.98
CA ALA A 65 22.60 12.53 -29.63
C ALA A 65 23.12 13.61 -28.65
N ALA A 66 22.54 13.71 -27.46
CA ALA A 66 22.95 14.65 -26.42
C ALA A 66 24.19 14.13 -25.66
N LYS A 67 24.90 15.04 -24.98
CA LYS A 67 26.02 14.66 -24.11
C LYS A 67 25.50 13.96 -22.85
N PRO A 68 26.22 12.98 -22.29
CA PRO A 68 25.77 12.27 -21.08
C PRO A 68 25.45 13.19 -19.90
N ALA A 69 26.31 14.18 -19.63
CA ALA A 69 26.10 15.14 -18.53
C ALA A 69 24.80 15.96 -18.71
N ASP A 70 24.57 16.49 -19.91
CA ASP A 70 23.35 17.27 -20.21
C ASP A 70 22.07 16.41 -20.05
N VAL A 71 22.14 15.12 -20.37
CA VAL A 71 21.02 14.19 -20.19
C VAL A 71 20.76 13.95 -18.71
N GLU A 72 21.80 13.71 -17.92
CA GLU A 72 21.70 13.48 -16.48
C GLU A 72 21.15 14.71 -15.75
N GLU A 73 21.67 15.90 -16.03
CA GLU A 73 21.16 17.16 -15.45
C GLU A 73 19.67 17.37 -15.80
N ALA A 74 19.29 17.15 -17.06
CA ALA A 74 17.90 17.29 -17.49
C ALA A 74 16.96 16.26 -16.83
N GLU A 75 17.44 15.03 -16.60
CA GLU A 75 16.70 13.99 -15.89
C GLU A 75 16.51 14.34 -14.41
N GLN A 76 17.56 14.81 -13.74
CA GLN A 76 17.49 15.26 -12.35
C GLN A 76 16.49 16.41 -12.18
N MET A 77 16.52 17.39 -13.09
CA MET A 77 15.58 18.51 -13.06
C MET A 77 14.13 18.07 -13.33
N LEU A 78 13.92 17.21 -14.32
CA LEU A 78 12.59 16.66 -14.62
C LEU A 78 12.02 15.94 -13.41
N ASP A 79 12.84 15.11 -12.78
CA ASP A 79 12.45 14.32 -11.62
C ASP A 79 12.08 15.20 -10.42
N MET A 80 12.89 16.21 -10.11
CA MET A 80 12.57 17.21 -9.08
C MET A 80 11.20 17.86 -9.33
N TYR A 81 10.91 18.23 -10.58
CA TYR A 81 9.63 18.81 -10.94
C TYR A 81 8.48 17.80 -10.84
N LEU A 82 8.66 16.55 -11.27
CA LEU A 82 7.65 15.50 -11.13
C LEU A 82 7.31 15.21 -9.66
N HIS A 83 8.31 15.23 -8.77
CA HIS A 83 8.07 15.15 -7.33
C HIS A 83 7.32 16.37 -6.80
N ALA A 84 7.72 17.58 -7.19
CA ALA A 84 7.08 18.82 -6.73
C ALA A 84 5.59 18.89 -7.09
N ILE A 85 5.18 18.28 -8.22
CA ILE A 85 3.79 18.22 -8.67
C ILE A 85 3.07 16.91 -8.30
N GLY A 86 3.70 16.03 -7.51
CA GLY A 86 3.11 14.77 -7.04
C GLY A 86 2.85 13.73 -8.14
N MET A 87 3.55 13.82 -9.28
CA MET A 87 3.47 12.85 -10.39
C MET A 87 4.49 11.71 -10.28
N ALA A 88 5.51 11.85 -9.43
CA ALA A 88 6.44 10.77 -9.12
C ALA A 88 5.87 9.88 -8.00
N ASN A 89 5.79 8.57 -8.24
CA ASN A 89 5.23 7.59 -7.30
C ASN A 89 6.22 7.11 -6.23
N ASP A 90 7.51 7.29 -6.47
CA ASP A 90 8.54 6.94 -5.50
C ASP A 90 8.73 8.10 -4.52
N ALA A 91 8.95 7.82 -3.24
CA ALA A 91 9.47 8.85 -2.34
C ALA A 91 10.97 9.03 -2.64
N PRO A 92 11.52 10.27 -2.65
CA PRO A 92 12.95 10.51 -2.88
C PRO A 92 13.87 9.69 -1.95
N LEU A 93 13.33 9.29 -0.79
CA LEU A 93 13.96 8.42 0.20
C LEU A 93 14.40 7.04 -0.35
N PHE A 94 13.54 6.34 -1.11
CA PHE A 94 13.85 4.98 -1.59
C PHE A 94 14.90 4.99 -2.71
N ARG A 95 14.96 6.07 -3.50
CA ARG A 95 15.99 6.24 -4.53
C ARG A 95 17.37 6.51 -3.91
N ALA A 96 17.44 7.32 -2.85
CA ALA A 96 18.70 7.59 -2.15
C ALA A 96 19.37 6.28 -1.67
N VAL A 97 18.58 5.34 -1.14
CA VAL A 97 19.07 4.02 -0.70
C VAL A 97 19.53 3.15 -1.86
N GLY A 98 18.79 3.13 -2.97
CA GLY A 98 19.15 2.36 -4.16
C GLY A 98 20.49 2.78 -4.76
N MET A 99 20.87 4.06 -4.62
CA MET A 99 22.16 4.58 -5.05
C MET A 99 23.32 4.25 -4.09
N MET A 100 23.06 3.82 -2.86
CA MET A 100 24.09 3.57 -1.83
C MET A 100 24.77 2.19 -1.93
N SER A 101 24.69 1.50 -3.08
CA SER A 101 25.39 0.23 -3.37
C SER A 101 25.46 -0.74 -2.18
N VAL A 102 24.36 -0.86 -1.43
CA VAL A 102 24.35 -1.59 -0.16
C VAL A 102 24.28 -3.08 -0.45
N ASP A 103 25.21 -3.86 0.11
CA ASP A 103 25.11 -5.31 0.08
C ASP A 103 23.92 -5.75 0.95
N LEU A 104 22.82 -6.10 0.30
CA LEU A 104 21.58 -6.56 0.94
C LEU A 104 21.76 -7.87 1.74
N SER A 105 22.87 -8.59 1.55
CA SER A 105 23.18 -9.78 2.32
C SER A 105 23.81 -9.48 3.69
N ALA A 106 24.36 -8.28 3.88
CA ALA A 106 24.99 -7.84 5.12
C ALA A 106 24.03 -6.99 5.96
N ARG A 107 23.39 -7.61 6.96
CA ARG A 107 22.39 -6.97 7.86
C ARG A 107 22.85 -5.61 8.39
N ASP A 108 24.10 -5.49 8.84
CA ASP A 108 24.62 -4.26 9.46
C ASP A 108 24.81 -3.13 8.43
N GLN A 109 25.19 -3.43 7.20
CA GLN A 109 25.33 -2.42 6.14
C GLN A 109 23.97 -1.85 5.74
N VAL A 110 22.94 -2.70 5.71
CA VAL A 110 21.56 -2.28 5.51
C VAL A 110 21.11 -1.38 6.67
N ILE A 111 21.37 -1.77 7.91
CA ILE A 111 21.01 -0.95 9.08
C ILE A 111 21.67 0.44 9.02
N GLU A 112 22.96 0.53 8.72
CA GLU A 112 23.68 1.81 8.61
C GLU A 112 23.18 2.69 7.46
N ALA A 113 22.84 2.10 6.30
CA ALA A 113 22.25 2.85 5.20
C ALA A 113 20.86 3.40 5.57
N PHE A 114 20.02 2.60 6.24
CA PHE A 114 18.69 3.02 6.64
C PHE A 114 18.68 4.01 7.82
N LYS A 115 19.71 4.01 8.69
CA LYS A 115 19.90 5.06 9.73
C LYS A 115 19.93 6.47 9.14
N GLN A 116 20.48 6.64 7.94
CA GLN A 116 20.54 7.95 7.28
C GLN A 116 19.16 8.47 6.87
N LEU A 117 18.18 7.58 6.72
CA LEU A 117 16.83 7.89 6.23
C LEU A 117 15.83 8.19 7.33
N VAL A 118 16.21 7.98 8.59
CA VAL A 118 15.31 8.21 9.73
C VAL A 118 15.00 9.71 9.79
N PRO A 119 13.72 10.13 9.71
CA PRO A 119 13.35 11.54 9.82
C PRO A 119 13.61 12.06 11.24
N ASN A 120 13.78 13.37 11.40
CA ASN A 120 14.09 13.99 12.70
C ASN A 120 13.01 13.73 13.78
N GLU A 121 11.76 13.47 13.37
CA GLU A 121 10.64 13.12 14.25
C GLU A 121 9.94 11.84 13.77
N GLY A 122 10.67 10.73 13.73
CA GLY A 122 10.06 9.44 13.41
C GLY A 122 10.96 8.23 13.63
N GLU A 123 10.34 7.06 13.58
CA GLU A 123 11.00 5.77 13.68
C GLU A 123 10.69 4.91 12.45
N ILE A 124 11.66 4.12 12.02
CA ILE A 124 11.50 3.14 10.94
C ILE A 124 11.76 1.76 11.52
N ILE A 125 10.78 0.87 11.44
CA ILE A 125 10.95 -0.54 11.83
C ILE A 125 11.15 -1.36 10.57
N VAL A 126 12.34 -1.94 10.41
CA VAL A 126 12.69 -2.75 9.24
C VAL A 126 12.89 -4.20 9.68
N LYS A 127 12.22 -5.14 9.03
CA LYS A 127 12.46 -6.58 9.22
C LYS A 127 13.58 -7.04 8.29
N ILE A 128 14.82 -7.03 8.80
CA ILE A 128 16.00 -7.52 8.07
C ILE A 128 16.35 -8.90 8.64
N GLY A 129 16.01 -9.97 7.92
CA GLY A 129 16.15 -11.34 8.41
C GLY A 129 15.02 -11.76 9.37
N LYS A 130 15.35 -12.40 10.50
CA LYS A 130 14.36 -12.94 11.46
C LYS A 130 13.89 -11.95 12.53
N GLN A 131 14.66 -10.90 12.82
CA GLN A 131 14.38 -9.97 13.91
C GLN A 131 14.08 -8.56 13.36
N PRO A 132 13.00 -7.89 13.80
CA PRO A 132 12.76 -6.50 13.46
C PRO A 132 13.81 -5.61 14.13
N VAL A 133 14.31 -4.63 13.38
CA VAL A 133 15.23 -3.59 13.89
C VAL A 133 14.51 -2.25 13.84
N ARG A 134 14.55 -1.50 14.93
CA ARG A 134 14.01 -0.14 15.04
C ARG A 134 15.15 0.85 14.84
N LEU A 135 14.96 1.77 13.91
CA LEU A 135 15.87 2.86 13.59
C LEU A 135 15.19 4.17 13.97
N TRP A 136 15.83 4.98 14.80
CA TRP A 136 15.29 6.23 15.32
C TRP A 136 16.41 7.26 15.51
N ARG A 137 16.10 8.56 15.57
CA ARG A 137 17.08 9.62 15.91
C ARG A 137 16.84 10.09 17.33
N ASP A 138 17.91 10.27 18.09
CA ASP A 138 17.83 10.86 19.43
C ASP A 138 17.63 12.38 19.39
N GLU A 139 17.45 13.01 20.55
CA GLU A 139 17.23 14.46 20.69
C GLU A 139 18.39 15.30 20.12
N ASN A 140 19.57 14.70 19.94
CA ASN A 140 20.74 15.33 19.32
C ASN A 140 20.81 15.08 17.81
N GLY A 141 19.81 14.41 17.22
CA GLY A 141 19.73 14.07 15.81
C GLY A 141 20.62 12.88 15.39
N VAL A 142 21.23 12.16 16.34
CA VAL A 142 22.10 11.02 16.04
C VAL A 142 21.26 9.78 15.78
N ALA A 143 21.52 9.08 14.68
CA ALA A 143 20.78 7.89 14.29
C ALA A 143 21.19 6.68 15.12
N GLN A 144 20.20 6.08 15.79
CA GLN A 144 20.32 4.92 16.65
C GLN A 144 19.63 3.70 16.00
N ALA A 145 20.13 2.50 16.32
CA ALA A 145 19.51 1.24 15.92
C ALA A 145 19.40 0.31 17.14
N GLU A 146 18.23 -0.28 17.33
CA GLU A 146 17.98 -1.24 18.40
C GLU A 146 17.18 -2.42 17.85
N ASP A 147 17.54 -3.63 18.25
CA ASP A 147 16.75 -4.82 17.96
C ASP A 147 15.41 -4.72 18.70
N VAL A 148 14.30 -4.83 17.96
CA VAL A 148 12.97 -4.92 18.58
C VAL A 148 12.86 -6.30 19.21
N VAL A 149 13.17 -6.38 20.49
CA VAL A 149 12.78 -7.52 21.32
C VAL A 149 11.27 -7.44 21.46
N GLU A 150 10.54 -8.26 20.69
CA GLU A 150 9.13 -8.52 21.00
C GLU A 150 9.09 -9.01 22.44
N ARG A 151 8.66 -8.14 23.37
CA ARG A 151 8.30 -8.61 24.71
C ARG A 151 7.29 -9.71 24.47
N PRO A 152 7.52 -10.94 24.98
CA PRO A 152 6.55 -12.00 24.79
C PRO A 152 5.21 -11.43 25.22
N LYS A 153 4.24 -11.45 24.30
CA LYS A 153 2.85 -11.07 24.60
C LYS A 153 2.57 -11.75 25.94
N PRO A 154 2.32 -11.00 27.04
CA PRO A 154 2.30 -11.57 28.38
C PRO A 154 1.42 -12.80 28.26
N ALA A 155 2.02 -13.98 28.53
CA ALA A 155 1.33 -15.25 28.34
C ALA A 155 -0.06 -15.04 28.86
N SER A 156 -1.08 -15.19 27.99
CA SER A 156 -2.46 -14.92 28.38
C SER A 156 -2.61 -15.59 29.73
N ARG A 157 -2.79 -14.79 30.79
CA ARG A 157 -2.83 -15.30 32.16
C ARG A 157 -3.81 -16.43 32.06
N LYS A 158 -3.35 -17.69 32.18
CA LYS A 158 -4.23 -18.87 32.07
C LYS A 158 -5.43 -18.46 32.88
N GLN A 159 -6.60 -18.34 32.25
CA GLN A 159 -7.79 -17.82 32.90
C GLN A 159 -7.80 -18.48 34.26
N SER A 160 -7.50 -17.73 35.32
CA SER A 160 -7.54 -18.27 36.65
C SER A 160 -8.98 -18.68 36.77
N ALA A 161 -9.22 -20.00 36.82
CA ALA A 161 -10.57 -20.55 36.81
C ALA A 161 -11.40 -19.67 37.74
N MET A 162 -12.42 -18.99 37.19
CA MET A 162 -13.37 -18.30 38.05
C MET A 162 -13.76 -19.32 39.13
N PRO A 163 -13.77 -18.95 40.42
CA PRO A 163 -14.26 -19.87 41.43
C PRO A 163 -15.63 -20.36 40.95
N GLU A 164 -15.77 -21.68 40.83
CA GLU A 164 -16.99 -22.31 40.37
C GLU A 164 -18.13 -21.72 41.19
N ARG A 165 -19.13 -21.10 40.54
CA ARG A 165 -20.26 -20.52 41.27
C ARG A 165 -20.82 -21.63 42.16
N PRO A 166 -21.04 -21.39 43.47
CA PRO A 166 -21.55 -22.43 44.36
C PRO A 166 -22.84 -22.97 43.75
N LYS A 167 -22.92 -24.31 43.60
CA LYS A 167 -24.11 -24.98 43.08
C LYS A 167 -25.27 -24.56 43.97
N ARG A 168 -26.35 -24.00 43.39
CA ARG A 168 -27.56 -23.66 44.13
C ARG A 168 -28.06 -24.94 44.82
N ASP A 169 -28.40 -24.85 46.11
CA ASP A 169 -28.96 -25.97 46.86
C ASP A 169 -30.36 -26.28 46.31
N VAL A 170 -30.44 -27.29 45.43
CA VAL A 170 -31.70 -27.73 44.81
C VAL A 170 -32.39 -28.69 45.78
N PRO A 171 -33.64 -28.41 46.23
CA PRO A 171 -34.38 -29.33 47.08
C PRO A 171 -34.55 -30.72 46.45
N ASP A 172 -34.26 -31.77 47.23
CA ASP A 172 -34.45 -33.15 46.80
C ASP A 172 -35.90 -33.60 46.99
N VAL A 173 -36.75 -33.14 46.07
CA VAL A 173 -38.16 -33.54 45.98
C VAL A 173 -38.47 -34.06 44.58
N ASP A 174 -39.53 -34.87 44.48
CA ASP A 174 -40.06 -35.33 43.21
C ASP A 174 -40.91 -34.23 42.51
N ALA A 175 -41.49 -34.56 41.35
CA ALA A 175 -42.32 -33.63 40.58
C ALA A 175 -43.55 -33.13 41.36
N ALA A 176 -44.17 -33.99 42.16
CA ALA A 176 -45.33 -33.62 42.98
C ALA A 176 -44.92 -32.67 44.11
N GLY A 177 -43.82 -32.99 44.81
CA GLY A 177 -43.25 -32.13 45.85
C GLY A 177 -42.76 -30.79 45.31
N ALA A 178 -42.22 -30.73 44.08
CA ALA A 178 -41.87 -29.48 43.42
C ALA A 178 -43.09 -28.57 43.19
N ARG A 179 -44.22 -29.15 42.76
CA ARG A 179 -45.50 -28.43 42.62
C ARG A 179 -46.03 -27.91 43.96
N GLU A 180 -45.95 -28.71 45.01
CA GLU A 180 -46.34 -28.25 46.36
C GLU A 180 -45.45 -27.13 46.89
N LEU A 181 -44.14 -27.21 46.63
CA LEU A 181 -43.19 -26.13 46.97
C LEU A 181 -43.55 -24.83 46.25
N GLY A 182 -43.94 -24.89 44.97
CA GLY A 182 -44.40 -23.72 44.21
C GLY A 182 -45.64 -23.08 44.84
N ALA A 183 -46.64 -23.90 45.18
CA ALA A 183 -47.85 -23.42 45.84
C ALA A 183 -47.57 -22.82 47.22
N LYS A 184 -46.63 -23.41 47.97
CA LYS A 184 -46.18 -22.91 49.27
C LYS A 184 -45.44 -21.59 49.15
N ALA A 185 -44.56 -21.45 48.16
CA ALA A 185 -43.81 -20.22 47.90
C ALA A 185 -44.73 -19.03 47.64
N TYR A 186 -45.83 -19.22 46.90
CA TYR A 186 -46.85 -18.17 46.74
C TYR A 186 -47.53 -17.81 48.07
N ARG A 187 -47.95 -18.80 48.87
CA ARG A 187 -48.54 -18.55 50.21
C ARG A 187 -47.60 -17.80 51.14
N GLU A 188 -46.30 -17.96 50.94
CA GLU A 188 -45.23 -17.25 51.64
C GLU A 188 -44.84 -15.92 50.98
N ASN A 189 -45.65 -15.42 50.03
CA ASN A 189 -45.43 -14.19 49.26
C ASN A 189 -44.08 -14.13 48.52
N GLN A 190 -43.52 -15.27 48.14
CA GLN A 190 -42.32 -15.30 47.31
C GLN A 190 -42.68 -15.20 45.82
N PRO A 191 -41.91 -14.43 45.02
CA PRO A 191 -42.13 -14.32 43.58
C PRO A 191 -41.76 -15.61 42.87
N ILE A 192 -42.35 -15.89 41.70
CA ILE A 192 -42.03 -17.08 40.90
C ILE A 192 -40.55 -17.17 40.49
N THR A 193 -39.83 -16.04 40.48
CA THR A 193 -38.37 -15.98 40.25
C THR A 193 -37.53 -16.58 41.38
N SER A 194 -38.13 -16.87 42.55
CA SER A 194 -37.46 -17.57 43.66
C SER A 194 -37.37 -19.09 43.45
N ASN A 195 -37.81 -19.59 42.29
CA ASN A 195 -37.76 -21.01 41.95
C ASN A 195 -36.34 -21.59 42.17
N PRO A 196 -36.18 -22.58 43.06
CA PRO A 196 -34.88 -23.11 43.44
C PRO A 196 -34.29 -24.07 42.39
N PHE A 197 -35.09 -24.55 41.43
CA PHE A 197 -34.66 -25.50 40.41
C PHE A 197 -33.97 -24.78 39.23
N PRO A 198 -32.85 -25.34 38.71
CA PRO A 198 -32.15 -24.76 37.56
C PRO A 198 -32.97 -24.90 36.26
N TRP A 199 -32.61 -24.12 35.24
CA TRP A 199 -33.39 -23.98 34.01
C TRP A 199 -33.56 -25.28 33.21
N ASP A 200 -32.66 -26.24 33.40
CA ASP A 200 -32.63 -27.56 32.75
C ASP A 200 -33.34 -28.66 33.57
N ASP A 201 -33.82 -28.37 34.78
CA ASP A 201 -34.53 -29.33 35.63
C ASP A 201 -36.04 -29.33 35.32
N LYS A 202 -36.59 -30.52 35.03
CA LYS A 202 -38.02 -30.71 34.76
C LYS A 202 -38.91 -30.26 35.93
N ARG A 203 -38.42 -30.36 37.17
CA ARG A 203 -39.12 -29.94 38.39
C ARG A 203 -39.35 -28.43 38.44
N ARG A 204 -38.58 -27.65 37.70
CA ARG A 204 -38.77 -26.20 37.58
C ARG A 204 -40.15 -25.85 37.03
N GLN A 205 -40.61 -26.58 36.02
CA GLN A 205 -41.93 -26.39 35.41
C GLN A 205 -43.07 -26.75 36.38
N GLU A 206 -42.85 -27.78 37.21
CA GLU A 206 -43.82 -28.22 38.22
C GLU A 206 -43.96 -27.22 39.36
N PHE A 207 -42.84 -26.65 39.84
CA PHE A 207 -42.85 -25.54 40.78
C PHE A 207 -43.59 -24.32 40.21
N ASP A 208 -43.27 -23.90 38.99
CA ASP A 208 -43.94 -22.78 38.33
C ASP A 208 -45.46 -23.06 38.16
N ALA A 209 -45.84 -24.32 37.88
CA ALA A 209 -47.24 -24.73 37.76
C ALA A 209 -47.98 -24.69 39.10
N GLY A 210 -47.33 -25.12 40.19
CA GLY A 210 -47.88 -25.06 41.54
C GLY A 210 -48.05 -23.63 42.05
N TRP A 211 -47.06 -22.77 41.77
CA TRP A 211 -47.13 -21.35 42.09
C TRP A 211 -48.29 -20.66 41.37
N ARG A 212 -48.43 -20.89 40.04
CA ARG A 212 -49.54 -20.35 39.23
C ARG A 212 -50.91 -20.88 39.65
N ALA A 213 -51.01 -22.16 40.00
CA ALA A 213 -52.26 -22.76 40.49
C ALA A 213 -52.69 -22.15 41.84
N ALA A 214 -51.73 -21.78 42.70
CA ALA A 214 -52.02 -21.16 43.99
C ALA A 214 -52.29 -19.65 43.88
N SER A 215 -51.63 -18.95 42.94
CA SER A 215 -51.80 -17.51 42.75
C SER A 215 -53.04 -17.13 41.96
N GLY A 216 -53.51 -18.01 41.05
CA GLY A 216 -54.56 -17.67 40.09
C GLY A 216 -54.12 -16.65 39.03
N THR A 217 -52.82 -16.29 39.02
CA THR A 217 -52.19 -15.36 38.08
C THR A 217 -51.10 -16.07 37.30
N ASP A 218 -50.75 -15.57 36.11
CA ASP A 218 -49.67 -16.13 35.29
C ASP A 218 -48.27 -15.86 35.86
N GLY A 219 -48.18 -15.14 36.99
CA GLY A 219 -46.95 -14.85 37.71
C GLY A 219 -46.13 -13.70 37.15
N MET A 220 -46.66 -12.99 36.15
CA MET A 220 -46.27 -11.63 35.84
C MET A 220 -47.11 -10.73 36.75
N GLY A 221 -46.50 -9.76 37.44
CA GLY A 221 -47.22 -8.85 38.35
C GLY A 221 -48.38 -8.12 37.66
N PRO A 222 -49.18 -7.31 38.39
CA PRO A 222 -50.27 -6.56 37.76
C PRO A 222 -49.74 -5.78 36.54
N GLU A 223 -50.50 -5.80 35.44
CA GLU A 223 -50.27 -4.87 34.34
C GLU A 223 -50.57 -3.47 34.90
N GLU A 224 -49.54 -2.76 35.32
CA GLU A 224 -49.66 -1.42 35.87
C GLU A 224 -50.25 -0.50 34.79
N GLU A 225 -51.42 0.11 35.10
CA GLU A 225 -52.07 1.18 34.33
C GLU A 225 -51.27 2.49 34.35
#